data_AF-A0A0D2PVJ7-F1
#
_entry.id   AF-A0A0D2PVJ7-F1
#
_cell.length_a   1.000
_cell.length_b   1.000
_cell.length_c   1.000
_cell.angle_alpha   90.00
_cell.angle_beta   90.00
_cell.angle_gamma   90.00
#
_symmetry.space_group_name_H-M   'P 1'
#
loop_
_entity.id
_entity.type
_entity.pdbx_description
1 polymer ?
#
loop_
_entity_poly.entity_id
_entity_poly.type
_entity_poly.pdbx_seq_one_letter_code
_entity_poly.pdbx_strand_id
1 'polypeptide(L)'
;MSGQRSQSSNGNSSLPPGNSPGAGSIDSTGILNQLKEKGVKDRFPAASLVAALLQQIGINFTLAPRHVHTVAQVLGRSNKVYEAIVDSMGKFDAATSDALDDCWDLLERYTTAIPVLERILLDLPLFAVSLDSKHAQLPPASSTQEAISYLYAWSAERYQLTDALAALKSEALQNLSPETAKTLLAQYITHRITDDNLMLKALHSFIVKNELVDEDIIKEGTSDKTLLADVKKLTTDICRELAQKPPSEDMSGLAVTVLMMTYTPFAVISKPTTTVEWKTYLKGGKVWLAIKDLLTKVKAHIASLGQISEDDIATVEKILLNLGEITINTAKEMLALIKLAAFIPRPYSGRTAALVKTIYSVDQISRQDKHKAFTEHRYKLKMIMEKSHQELTLVKEAPYDFQTFSLDSSDYQSRRDSIRRMFSGMEALFTVFEISAEWSRHNNAFTKSADIDEKHIKDGKKVLLGKAS
;
A
#
# COMPACT_ATOMS: atom_id res chain seq x y z
N MET A 1 15.82 40.24 -48.75
CA MET A 1 17.05 39.95 -48.00
C MET A 1 16.71 39.87 -46.52
N SER A 2 17.14 38.79 -45.90
CA SER A 2 16.68 38.26 -44.62
C SER A 2 17.18 39.08 -43.42
N GLY A 3 16.32 39.21 -42.40
CA GLY A 3 16.75 39.40 -41.02
C GLY A 3 15.95 40.43 -40.20
N GLN A 4 15.24 39.93 -39.17
CA GLN A 4 15.11 40.48 -37.79
C GLN A 4 14.05 39.64 -37.06
N ARG A 5 14.43 38.80 -36.08
CA ARG A 5 14.53 39.06 -34.62
C ARG A 5 13.21 39.47 -33.93
N SER A 6 12.73 38.51 -33.11
CA SER A 6 12.20 38.67 -31.75
C SER A 6 10.81 39.29 -31.56
N GLN A 7 9.87 38.51 -31.00
CA GLN A 7 9.26 38.83 -29.69
C GLN A 7 8.45 37.64 -29.13
N SER A 8 8.64 37.45 -27.83
CA SER A 8 7.86 36.59 -26.94
C SER A 8 6.42 37.08 -26.80
N SER A 9 5.45 36.15 -26.76
CA SER A 9 4.23 36.38 -25.98
C SER A 9 3.84 35.12 -25.21
N ASN A 10 3.67 35.31 -23.91
CA ASN A 10 3.05 34.36 -23.00
C ASN A 10 1.61 34.12 -23.45
N GLY A 11 1.34 32.94 -24.00
CA GLY A 11 -0.01 32.44 -24.23
C GLY A 11 -0.44 31.58 -23.05
N ASN A 12 -1.06 32.21 -22.06
CA ASN A 12 -1.80 31.56 -20.98
C ASN A 12 -3.03 30.89 -21.62
N SER A 13 -2.94 29.62 -22.05
CA SER A 13 -4.11 28.87 -22.53
C SER A 13 -4.79 28.18 -21.35
N SER A 14 -5.71 28.93 -20.74
CA SER A 14 -6.78 28.38 -19.93
C SER A 14 -7.56 27.40 -20.81
N LEU A 15 -7.31 26.10 -20.64
CA LEU A 15 -8.18 25.06 -21.18
C LEU A 15 -9.56 25.21 -20.52
N PRO A 16 -10.65 25.10 -21.31
CA PRO A 16 -12.01 25.23 -20.79
C PRO A 16 -12.30 24.07 -19.81
N PRO A 17 -13.10 24.30 -18.76
CA PRO A 17 -13.52 23.23 -17.87
C PRO A 17 -14.37 22.26 -18.69
N GLY A 18 -13.79 21.11 -19.01
CA GLY A 18 -14.52 19.98 -19.57
C GLY A 18 -15.53 19.52 -18.55
N ASN A 19 -16.80 19.80 -18.82
CA ASN A 19 -17.95 19.22 -18.13
C ASN A 19 -17.81 17.69 -18.14
N SER A 20 -17.35 17.13 -17.02
CA SER A 20 -17.56 15.72 -16.73
C SER A 20 -19.05 15.54 -16.42
N PRO A 21 -19.75 14.59 -17.06
CA PRO A 21 -21.14 14.30 -16.71
C PRO A 21 -21.17 13.91 -15.23
N GLY A 22 -22.02 14.60 -14.47
CA GLY A 22 -22.04 14.57 -13.01
C GLY A 22 -22.04 13.15 -12.47
N ALA A 23 -21.09 12.87 -11.58
CA ALA A 23 -21.23 11.80 -10.61
C ALA A 23 -22.55 12.06 -9.87
N GLY A 24 -23.55 11.21 -10.09
CA GLY A 24 -24.84 11.31 -9.42
C GLY A 24 -24.60 11.27 -7.92
N SER A 25 -24.78 12.41 -7.26
CA SER A 25 -24.89 12.49 -5.81
C SER A 25 -25.96 11.49 -5.37
N ILE A 26 -25.58 10.45 -4.64
CA ILE A 26 -26.54 9.52 -4.04
C ILE A 26 -27.24 10.29 -2.93
N ASP A 27 -28.52 10.59 -3.13
CA ASP A 27 -29.38 11.15 -2.10
C ASP A 27 -29.73 10.06 -1.07
N SER A 28 -28.70 9.67 -0.31
CA SER A 28 -28.77 8.65 0.74
C SER A 28 -29.77 9.07 1.82
N THR A 29 -29.87 10.39 2.06
CA THR A 29 -30.82 11.02 2.96
C THR A 29 -32.24 10.94 2.42
N GLY A 30 -32.45 11.16 1.13
CA GLY A 30 -33.75 10.99 0.46
C GLY A 30 -34.24 9.55 0.46
N ILE A 31 -33.36 8.57 0.21
CA ILE A 31 -33.70 7.14 0.31
C ILE A 31 -34.08 6.78 1.75
N LEU A 32 -33.33 7.23 2.75
CA LEU A 32 -33.64 7.00 4.16
C LEU A 32 -34.90 7.71 4.63
N ASN A 33 -35.14 8.95 4.18
CA ASN A 33 -36.34 9.68 4.52
C ASN A 33 -37.57 9.04 3.88
N GLN A 34 -37.48 8.55 2.63
CA GLN A 34 -38.53 7.74 2.02
C GLN A 34 -38.78 6.45 2.81
N LEU A 35 -37.74 5.76 3.29
CA LEU A 35 -37.90 4.54 4.10
C LEU A 35 -38.40 4.81 5.53
N LYS A 36 -38.08 5.98 6.13
CA LYS A 36 -38.56 6.40 7.47
C LYS A 36 -39.98 6.97 7.44
N GLU A 37 -40.35 7.71 6.40
CA GLU A 37 -41.72 8.21 6.19
C GLU A 37 -42.67 7.07 5.82
N LYS A 38 -42.16 6.02 5.15
CA LYS A 38 -42.80 4.70 5.03
C LYS A 38 -42.72 3.92 6.35
N GLY A 39 -42.94 4.56 7.50
CA GLY A 39 -43.24 3.84 8.73
C GLY A 39 -44.29 2.79 8.38
N VAL A 40 -43.92 1.51 8.55
CA VAL A 40 -44.64 0.32 8.09
C VAL A 40 -46.13 0.51 8.37
N LYS A 41 -46.88 1.03 7.39
CA LYS A 41 -48.32 1.19 7.53
C LYS A 41 -48.88 -0.18 7.19
N ASP A 42 -49.43 -0.81 8.22
CA ASP A 42 -50.05 -2.13 8.35
C ASP A 42 -51.17 -2.46 7.34
N ARG A 43 -51.14 -1.91 6.11
CA ARG A 43 -52.18 -2.15 5.11
C ARG A 43 -52.10 -3.55 4.52
N PHE A 44 -50.89 -4.10 4.32
CA PHE A 44 -50.68 -5.42 3.70
C PHE A 44 -49.62 -6.25 4.45
N PRO A 45 -50.04 -7.10 5.42
CA PRO A 45 -49.12 -7.90 6.25
C PRO A 45 -48.17 -8.82 5.47
N ALA A 46 -48.58 -9.27 4.28
CA ALA A 46 -47.77 -10.13 3.42
C ALA A 46 -46.48 -9.47 2.92
N ALA A 47 -46.38 -8.14 2.95
CA ALA A 47 -45.18 -7.40 2.51
C ALA A 47 -44.35 -6.83 3.68
N SER A 48 -44.75 -7.08 4.94
CA SER A 48 -44.12 -6.47 6.11
C SER A 48 -42.66 -6.90 6.33
N LEU A 49 -42.31 -8.15 6.01
CA LEU A 49 -40.93 -8.61 6.12
C LEU A 49 -40.00 -7.88 5.14
N VAL A 50 -40.42 -7.74 3.88
CA VAL A 50 -39.69 -6.95 2.87
C VAL A 50 -39.48 -5.52 3.35
N ALA A 51 -40.52 -4.87 3.87
CA ALA A 51 -40.41 -3.51 4.39
C ALA A 51 -39.40 -3.40 5.54
N ALA A 52 -39.44 -4.34 6.50
CA ALA A 52 -38.50 -4.38 7.62
C ALA A 52 -37.05 -4.61 7.16
N LEU A 53 -36.83 -5.52 6.20
CA LEU A 53 -35.52 -5.78 5.63
C LEU A 53 -34.96 -4.53 4.91
N LEU A 54 -35.76 -3.87 4.07
CA LEU A 54 -35.36 -2.64 3.38
C LEU A 54 -34.99 -1.53 4.36
N GLN A 55 -35.77 -1.37 5.44
CA GLN A 55 -35.47 -0.39 6.49
C GLN A 55 -34.16 -0.71 7.20
N GLN A 56 -33.96 -1.97 7.62
CA GLN A 56 -32.74 -2.37 8.31
C GLN A 56 -31.49 -2.22 7.43
N ILE A 57 -31.58 -2.63 6.17
CA ILE A 57 -30.49 -2.46 5.19
C ILE A 57 -30.22 -0.98 4.94
N GLY A 58 -31.26 -0.15 4.81
CA GLY A 58 -31.12 1.30 4.63
C GLY A 58 -30.44 1.99 5.83
N ILE A 59 -30.70 1.54 7.06
CA ILE A 59 -30.00 2.02 8.26
C ILE A 59 -28.53 1.57 8.24
N ASN A 60 -28.27 0.30 7.92
CA ASN A 60 -26.90 -0.23 7.91
C ASN A 60 -26.05 0.38 6.79
N PHE A 61 -26.68 0.70 5.65
CA PHE A 61 -26.05 1.27 4.47
C PHE A 61 -25.35 2.61 4.75
N THR A 62 -25.95 3.51 5.55
CA THR A 62 -25.31 4.81 5.85
C THR A 62 -24.08 4.71 6.72
N LEU A 63 -23.86 3.54 7.33
CA LEU A 63 -22.68 3.24 8.11
C LEU A 63 -21.63 2.47 7.30
N ALA A 64 -21.94 2.10 6.05
CA ALA A 64 -21.03 1.34 5.19
C ALA A 64 -19.91 2.24 4.64
N PRO A 65 -18.62 1.89 4.84
CA PRO A 65 -17.48 2.67 4.35
C PRO A 65 -17.10 2.35 2.89
N ARG A 66 -17.69 1.29 2.32
CA ARG A 66 -17.28 0.67 1.04
C ARG A 66 -18.51 0.16 0.29
N HIS A 67 -18.38 0.00 -1.03
CA HIS A 67 -19.45 -0.44 -1.93
C HIS A 67 -20.72 0.44 -1.89
N VAL A 68 -20.58 1.69 -1.43
CA VAL A 68 -21.70 2.58 -1.12
C VAL A 68 -22.61 2.78 -2.34
N HIS A 69 -22.03 2.95 -3.52
CA HIS A 69 -22.81 3.26 -4.71
C HIS A 69 -23.55 2.03 -5.23
N THR A 70 -22.93 0.86 -5.13
CA THR A 70 -23.54 -0.40 -5.54
C THR A 70 -24.67 -0.81 -4.60
N VAL A 71 -24.49 -0.64 -3.29
CA VAL A 71 -25.53 -0.94 -2.30
C VAL A 71 -26.74 -0.02 -2.47
N ALA A 72 -26.51 1.28 -2.71
CA ALA A 72 -27.58 2.22 -3.01
C ALA A 72 -28.41 1.79 -4.23
N GLN A 73 -27.77 1.22 -5.26
CA GLN A 73 -28.47 0.69 -6.42
C GLN A 73 -29.33 -0.52 -6.10
N VAL A 74 -28.81 -1.49 -5.32
CA VAL A 74 -29.59 -2.64 -4.87
C VAL A 74 -30.78 -2.17 -4.05
N LEU A 75 -30.58 -1.26 -3.10
CA LEU A 75 -31.64 -0.76 -2.23
C LEU A 75 -32.70 0.03 -3.01
N GLY A 76 -32.28 0.93 -3.91
CA GLY A 76 -33.19 1.71 -4.74
C GLY A 76 -34.06 0.85 -5.65
N ARG A 77 -33.46 -0.17 -6.29
CA ARG A 77 -34.19 -1.13 -7.13
C ARG A 77 -35.14 -2.00 -6.31
N SER A 78 -34.68 -2.49 -5.16
CA SER A 78 -35.49 -3.30 -4.26
C SER A 78 -36.68 -2.51 -3.70
N ASN A 79 -36.49 -1.23 -3.36
CA ASN A 79 -37.58 -0.34 -2.97
C ASN A 79 -38.58 -0.12 -4.12
N LYS A 80 -38.13 -0.04 -5.37
CA LYS A 80 -39.03 0.06 -6.53
C LYS A 80 -39.90 -1.18 -6.70
N VAL A 81 -39.33 -2.37 -6.49
CA VAL A 81 -40.07 -3.64 -6.51
C VAL A 81 -41.09 -3.67 -5.37
N TYR A 82 -40.70 -3.27 -4.16
CA TYR A 82 -41.61 -3.17 -3.02
C TYR A 82 -42.80 -2.22 -3.29
N GLU A 83 -42.56 -1.05 -3.88
CA GLU A 83 -43.63 -0.13 -4.30
C GLU A 83 -44.58 -0.80 -5.30
N ALA A 84 -44.06 -1.51 -6.30
CA ALA A 84 -44.88 -2.19 -7.29
C ALA A 84 -45.71 -3.34 -6.68
N ILE A 85 -45.17 -4.05 -5.69
CA ILE A 85 -45.91 -5.07 -4.91
C ILE A 85 -47.09 -4.40 -4.17
N VAL A 86 -46.83 -3.33 -3.42
CA VAL A 86 -47.85 -2.60 -2.66
C VAL A 86 -48.92 -2.00 -3.59
N ASP A 87 -48.52 -1.45 -4.73
CA ASP A 87 -49.44 -0.94 -5.75
C ASP A 87 -50.32 -2.05 -6.35
N SER A 88 -49.76 -3.23 -6.58
CA SER A 88 -50.50 -4.40 -7.10
C SER A 88 -51.53 -4.89 -6.08
N MET A 89 -51.14 -4.97 -4.80
CA MET A 89 -52.04 -5.28 -3.69
C MET A 89 -53.15 -4.22 -3.53
N GLY A 90 -52.81 -2.94 -3.69
CA GLY A 90 -53.79 -1.84 -3.65
C GLY A 90 -54.81 -1.89 -4.79
N LYS A 91 -54.39 -2.29 -6.00
CA LYS A 91 -55.31 -2.51 -7.13
C LYS A 91 -56.21 -3.71 -6.91
N PHE A 92 -55.67 -4.79 -6.34
CA PHE A 92 -56.44 -5.98 -5.97
C PHE A 92 -57.51 -5.66 -4.90
N ASP A 93 -57.13 -4.90 -3.86
CA ASP A 93 -58.04 -4.45 -2.78
C ASP A 93 -59.18 -3.54 -3.29
N ALA A 94 -58.93 -2.78 -4.37
CA ALA A 94 -59.90 -1.85 -4.95
C ALA A 94 -60.73 -2.44 -6.12
N ALA A 95 -60.47 -3.70 -6.52
CA ALA A 95 -61.10 -4.29 -7.69
C ALA A 95 -62.57 -4.70 -7.44
N THR A 96 -63.38 -4.65 -8.49
CA THR A 96 -64.79 -5.09 -8.46
C THR A 96 -64.92 -6.56 -8.87
N SER A 97 -66.07 -7.17 -8.56
CA SER A 97 -66.36 -8.58 -8.90
C SER A 97 -66.24 -8.91 -10.39
N ASP A 98 -66.42 -7.91 -11.26
CA ASP A 98 -66.43 -8.09 -12.72
C ASP A 98 -65.00 -8.20 -13.31
N ALA A 99 -63.97 -7.95 -12.50
CA ALA A 99 -62.56 -8.01 -12.89
C ALA A 99 -61.83 -9.23 -12.29
N LEU A 100 -62.53 -10.34 -12.06
CA LEU A 100 -62.00 -11.52 -11.36
C LEU A 100 -60.70 -12.07 -12.00
N ASP A 101 -60.65 -12.17 -13.33
CA ASP A 101 -59.48 -12.68 -14.05
C ASP A 101 -58.27 -11.74 -13.87
N ASP A 102 -58.47 -10.42 -13.99
CA ASP A 102 -57.43 -9.41 -13.74
C ASP A 102 -56.94 -9.43 -12.28
N CYS A 103 -57.83 -9.73 -11.32
CA CYS A 103 -57.48 -9.88 -9.92
C CYS A 103 -56.60 -11.11 -9.66
N TRP A 104 -56.85 -12.20 -10.40
CA TRP A 104 -56.06 -13.42 -10.29
C TRP A 104 -54.64 -13.21 -10.79
N ASP A 105 -54.51 -12.53 -11.92
CA ASP A 105 -53.24 -12.06 -12.48
C ASP A 105 -52.45 -11.19 -11.49
N LEU A 106 -53.11 -10.23 -10.82
CA LEU A 106 -52.47 -9.38 -9.82
C LEU A 106 -52.00 -10.19 -8.61
N LEU A 107 -52.83 -11.11 -8.11
CA LEU A 107 -52.49 -12.00 -7.01
C LEU A 107 -51.25 -12.83 -7.33
N GLU A 108 -51.22 -13.48 -8.49
CA GLU A 108 -50.08 -14.32 -8.91
C GLU A 108 -48.78 -13.50 -9.01
N ARG A 109 -48.85 -12.31 -9.60
CA ARG A 109 -47.67 -11.43 -9.76
C ARG A 109 -47.07 -11.03 -8.41
N TYR A 110 -47.87 -10.48 -7.48
CA TYR A 110 -47.30 -10.02 -6.21
C TYR A 110 -46.90 -11.17 -5.28
N THR A 111 -47.64 -12.29 -5.27
CA THR A 111 -47.31 -13.45 -4.42
C THR A 111 -46.06 -14.18 -4.91
N THR A 112 -45.78 -14.19 -6.21
CA THR A 112 -44.55 -14.73 -6.78
C THR A 112 -43.35 -13.80 -6.54
N ALA A 113 -43.56 -12.48 -6.58
CA ALA A 113 -42.49 -11.51 -6.43
C ALA A 113 -41.96 -11.38 -4.99
N ILE A 114 -42.83 -11.45 -3.97
CA ILE A 114 -42.46 -11.30 -2.55
C ILE A 114 -41.32 -12.26 -2.14
N PRO A 115 -41.44 -13.60 -2.28
CA PRO A 115 -40.39 -14.52 -1.81
C PRO A 115 -39.06 -14.33 -2.56
N VAL A 116 -39.11 -13.91 -3.83
CA VAL A 116 -37.90 -13.61 -4.62
C VAL A 116 -37.20 -12.38 -4.05
N LEU A 117 -37.94 -11.31 -3.76
CA LEU A 117 -37.38 -10.10 -3.18
C LEU A 117 -36.86 -10.33 -1.75
N GLU A 118 -37.60 -11.07 -0.93
CA GLU A 118 -37.17 -11.44 0.44
C GLU A 118 -35.83 -12.17 0.42
N ARG A 119 -35.69 -13.18 -0.45
CA ARG A 119 -34.44 -13.91 -0.61
C ARG A 119 -33.27 -12.99 -0.98
N ILE A 120 -33.47 -12.11 -1.96
CA ILE A 120 -32.45 -11.15 -2.39
C ILE A 120 -31.99 -10.30 -1.20
N LEU A 121 -32.94 -9.78 -0.40
CA LEU A 121 -32.64 -8.91 0.74
C LEU A 121 -31.98 -9.66 1.90
N LEU A 122 -32.35 -10.92 2.14
CA LEU A 122 -31.75 -11.77 3.17
C LEU A 122 -30.32 -12.21 2.82
N ASP A 123 -30.01 -12.39 1.54
CA ASP A 123 -28.70 -12.82 1.05
C ASP A 123 -27.68 -11.65 0.96
N LEU A 124 -28.11 -10.40 1.18
CA LEU A 124 -27.21 -9.25 1.16
C LEU A 124 -26.20 -9.28 2.31
N PRO A 125 -24.97 -8.78 2.09
CA PRO A 125 -24.01 -8.64 3.17
C PRO A 125 -24.61 -7.78 4.28
N LEU A 126 -24.76 -8.37 5.46
CA LEU A 126 -24.99 -7.60 6.67
C LEU A 126 -23.71 -6.81 6.92
N PHE A 127 -23.70 -5.54 6.49
CA PHE A 127 -22.71 -4.54 6.92
C PHE A 127 -22.79 -4.54 8.45
N ALA A 128 -21.94 -5.35 9.09
CA ALA A 128 -22.22 -5.84 10.42
C ALA A 128 -22.43 -4.65 11.35
N VAL A 129 -23.46 -4.76 12.19
CA VAL A 129 -23.93 -3.84 13.24
C VAL A 129 -22.78 -3.54 14.23
N SER A 130 -21.80 -2.78 13.76
CA SER A 130 -20.56 -2.57 14.47
C SER A 130 -20.13 -1.14 14.23
N LEU A 131 -20.39 -0.31 15.25
CA LEU A 131 -19.75 0.99 15.47
C LEU A 131 -18.22 0.85 15.65
N ASP A 132 -17.68 -0.36 15.55
CA ASP A 132 -16.26 -0.66 15.64
C ASP A 132 -15.56 -0.22 14.35
N SER A 133 -14.42 0.45 14.53
CA SER A 133 -13.53 1.02 13.48
C SER A 133 -12.99 0.02 12.43
N LYS A 134 -13.47 -1.23 12.43
CA LYS A 134 -13.08 -2.32 11.55
C LYS A 134 -13.62 -2.18 10.12
N HIS A 135 -14.66 -1.36 9.94
CA HIS A 135 -15.18 -1.00 8.63
C HIS A 135 -14.57 0.34 8.18
N ALA A 136 -13.25 0.40 8.04
CA ALA A 136 -12.59 1.50 7.35
C ALA A 136 -12.60 1.25 5.84
N GLN A 137 -12.48 2.30 5.03
CA GLN A 137 -12.34 2.14 3.58
C GLN A 137 -11.07 1.34 3.23
N LEU A 138 -9.97 1.58 3.95
CA LEU A 138 -8.70 0.88 3.75
C LEU A 138 -8.60 -0.36 4.64
N PRO A 139 -7.83 -1.39 4.23
CA PRO A 139 -7.53 -2.53 5.09
C PRO A 139 -6.93 -2.10 6.44
N PRO A 140 -7.19 -2.85 7.53
CA PRO A 140 -6.62 -2.54 8.83
C PRO A 140 -5.08 -2.66 8.84
N ALA A 141 -4.43 -1.78 9.61
CA ALA A 141 -2.97 -1.73 9.73
C ALA A 141 -2.42 -2.51 10.95
N SER A 142 -3.27 -3.28 11.63
CA SER A 142 -2.99 -4.05 12.86
C SER A 142 -2.09 -5.26 12.58
N SER A 143 -2.37 -6.01 11.52
CA SER A 143 -1.58 -7.17 11.10
C SER A 143 -1.78 -7.48 9.62
N THR A 144 -0.86 -8.24 9.03
CA THR A 144 -1.02 -8.74 7.65
C THR A 144 -2.21 -9.69 7.53
N GLN A 145 -2.45 -10.53 8.55
CA GLN A 145 -3.58 -11.46 8.58
C GLN A 145 -4.93 -10.72 8.52
N GLU A 146 -5.11 -9.67 9.33
CA GLU A 146 -6.35 -8.87 9.32
C GLU A 146 -6.52 -8.12 7.99
N ALA A 147 -5.43 -7.60 7.42
CA ALA A 147 -5.46 -6.92 6.13
C ALA A 147 -5.86 -7.84 4.97
N ILE A 148 -5.34 -9.08 4.94
CA ILE A 148 -5.71 -10.08 3.94
C ILE A 148 -7.13 -10.60 4.18
N SER A 149 -7.54 -10.83 5.43
CA SER A 149 -8.93 -11.21 5.75
C SER A 149 -9.93 -10.13 5.30
N TYR A 150 -9.55 -8.86 5.45
CA TYR A 150 -10.34 -7.72 4.95
C TYR A 150 -10.50 -7.76 3.43
N LEU A 151 -9.45 -8.10 2.68
CA LEU A 151 -9.50 -8.24 1.22
C LEU A 151 -10.50 -9.32 0.81
N TYR A 152 -10.48 -10.48 1.47
CA TYR A 152 -11.45 -11.56 1.21
C TYR A 152 -12.89 -11.12 1.48
N ALA A 153 -13.14 -10.45 2.61
CA ALA A 153 -14.45 -9.89 2.92
C ALA A 153 -14.90 -8.86 1.88
N TRP A 154 -14.00 -7.95 1.49
CA TRP A 154 -14.28 -6.93 0.46
C TRP A 154 -14.67 -7.56 -0.88
N SER A 155 -13.97 -8.62 -1.29
CA SER A 155 -14.24 -9.36 -2.53
C SER A 155 -15.56 -10.14 -2.45
N ALA A 156 -15.81 -10.84 -1.34
CA ALA A 156 -17.05 -11.58 -1.14
C ALA A 156 -18.28 -10.66 -1.17
N GLU A 157 -18.23 -9.51 -0.48
CA GLU A 157 -19.28 -8.50 -0.51
C GLU A 157 -19.51 -7.95 -1.93
N ARG A 158 -18.42 -7.75 -2.68
CA ARG A 158 -18.49 -7.31 -4.07
C ARG A 158 -19.29 -8.31 -4.91
N TYR A 159 -18.99 -9.61 -4.81
CA TYR A 159 -19.71 -10.65 -5.53
C TYR A 159 -21.18 -10.75 -5.11
N GLN A 160 -21.47 -10.75 -3.80
CA GLN A 160 -22.85 -10.80 -3.30
C GLN A 160 -23.71 -9.65 -3.84
N LEU A 161 -23.15 -8.44 -3.95
CA LEU A 161 -23.86 -7.30 -4.53
C LEU A 161 -24.10 -7.45 -6.04
N THR A 162 -23.16 -8.06 -6.76
CA THR A 162 -23.34 -8.38 -8.19
C THR A 162 -24.44 -9.42 -8.37
N ASP A 163 -24.44 -10.47 -7.54
CA ASP A 163 -25.47 -11.51 -7.56
C ASP A 163 -26.86 -10.94 -7.22
N ALA A 164 -26.95 -10.05 -6.23
CA ALA A 164 -28.20 -9.37 -5.90
C ALA A 164 -28.73 -8.53 -7.08
N LEU A 165 -27.85 -7.77 -7.76
CA LEU A 165 -28.22 -7.00 -8.95
C LEU A 165 -28.64 -7.87 -10.14
N ALA A 166 -28.06 -9.07 -10.26
CA ALA A 166 -28.48 -10.05 -11.25
C ALA A 166 -29.83 -10.68 -10.89
N ALA A 167 -30.04 -11.08 -9.63
CA ALA A 167 -31.29 -11.67 -9.14
C ALA A 167 -32.48 -10.69 -9.21
N LEU A 168 -32.22 -9.39 -9.05
CA LEU A 168 -33.20 -8.33 -9.27
C LEU A 168 -33.73 -8.30 -10.72
N LYS A 169 -33.05 -8.93 -11.68
CA LYS A 169 -33.54 -9.09 -13.07
C LYS A 169 -34.35 -10.37 -13.28
N SER A 170 -34.79 -11.04 -12.22
CA SER A 170 -35.68 -12.20 -12.38
C SER A 170 -37.01 -11.81 -13.02
N GLU A 171 -37.55 -12.72 -13.83
CA GLU A 171 -38.83 -12.51 -14.54
C GLU A 171 -39.98 -12.20 -13.58
N ALA A 172 -40.02 -12.89 -12.43
CA ALA A 172 -40.99 -12.67 -11.36
C ALA A 172 -41.08 -11.21 -10.90
N LEU A 173 -39.94 -10.50 -10.83
CA LEU A 173 -39.91 -9.10 -10.40
C LEU A 173 -40.19 -8.14 -11.57
N GLN A 174 -39.77 -8.51 -12.79
CA GLN A 174 -40.05 -7.70 -13.98
C GLN A 174 -41.54 -7.67 -14.33
N ASN A 175 -42.26 -8.78 -14.11
CA ASN A 175 -43.67 -8.92 -14.46
C ASN A 175 -44.62 -8.09 -13.58
N LEU A 176 -44.12 -7.44 -12.52
CA LEU A 176 -44.90 -6.53 -11.68
C LEU A 176 -45.41 -5.30 -12.45
N SER A 177 -44.54 -4.64 -13.21
CA SER A 177 -44.93 -3.55 -14.12
C SER A 177 -43.84 -3.21 -15.15
N PRO A 178 -44.20 -2.62 -16.31
CA PRO A 178 -43.23 -2.16 -17.30
C PRO A 178 -42.20 -1.17 -16.75
N GLU A 179 -42.61 -0.25 -15.88
CA GLU A 179 -41.73 0.72 -15.22
C GLU A 179 -40.73 0.05 -14.28
N THR A 180 -41.19 -0.99 -13.57
CA THR A 180 -40.34 -1.80 -12.68
C THR A 180 -39.32 -2.56 -13.51
N ALA A 181 -39.74 -3.26 -14.57
CA ALA A 181 -38.84 -3.96 -15.49
C ALA A 181 -37.76 -3.02 -16.06
N LYS A 182 -38.15 -1.83 -16.53
CA LYS A 182 -37.21 -0.82 -17.03
C LYS A 182 -36.17 -0.42 -15.97
N THR A 183 -36.59 -0.25 -14.72
CA THR A 183 -35.70 0.12 -13.61
C THR A 183 -34.73 -1.01 -13.26
N LEU A 184 -35.21 -2.25 -13.23
CA LEU A 184 -34.42 -3.44 -12.90
C LEU A 184 -33.38 -3.77 -13.98
N LEU A 185 -33.71 -3.54 -15.25
CA LEU A 185 -32.82 -3.77 -16.39
C LEU A 185 -31.80 -2.64 -16.62
N ALA A 186 -31.94 -1.50 -15.94
CA ALA A 186 -31.01 -0.38 -16.08
C ALA A 186 -29.56 -0.81 -15.75
N GLN A 187 -28.59 -0.23 -16.46
CA GLN A 187 -27.16 -0.51 -16.23
C GLN A 187 -26.71 -0.01 -14.85
N TYR A 188 -25.87 -0.79 -14.16
CA TYR A 188 -25.32 -0.44 -12.83
C TYR A 188 -23.80 -0.31 -12.80
N ILE A 189 -23.11 -0.66 -13.90
CA ILE A 189 -21.63 -0.75 -13.98
C ILE A 189 -20.94 0.53 -13.49
N THR A 190 -21.49 1.71 -13.80
CA THR A 190 -20.94 3.01 -13.37
C THR A 190 -20.85 3.16 -11.85
N HIS A 191 -21.81 2.61 -11.09
CA HIS A 191 -21.81 2.69 -9.63
C HIS A 191 -20.69 1.81 -9.04
N ARG A 192 -20.51 0.61 -9.59
CA ARG A 192 -19.41 -0.27 -9.23
C ARG A 192 -18.05 0.38 -9.52
N ILE A 193 -17.88 0.91 -10.71
CA ILE A 193 -16.65 1.63 -11.10
C ILE A 193 -16.41 2.83 -10.16
N THR A 194 -17.47 3.47 -9.67
CA THR A 194 -17.34 4.58 -8.70
C THR A 194 -16.81 4.08 -7.35
N ASP A 195 -17.35 2.99 -6.81
CA ASP A 195 -16.87 2.39 -5.56
C ASP A 195 -15.40 1.94 -5.67
N ASP A 196 -15.05 1.27 -6.77
CA ASP A 196 -13.68 0.85 -7.02
C ASP A 196 -12.74 2.05 -7.16
N ASN A 197 -13.15 3.10 -7.88
CA ASN A 197 -12.35 4.33 -8.03
C ASN A 197 -12.12 5.04 -6.70
N LEU A 198 -13.10 5.04 -5.79
CA LEU A 198 -12.93 5.59 -4.44
C LEU A 198 -11.87 4.79 -3.68
N MET A 199 -11.93 3.46 -3.75
CA MET A 199 -10.92 2.59 -3.14
C MET A 199 -9.52 2.79 -3.73
N LEU A 200 -9.41 2.80 -5.07
CA LEU A 200 -8.15 3.02 -5.79
C LEU A 200 -7.52 4.36 -5.41
N LYS A 201 -8.32 5.43 -5.31
CA LYS A 201 -7.85 6.75 -4.86
C LYS A 201 -7.34 6.72 -3.42
N ALA A 202 -8.04 6.05 -2.51
CA ALA A 202 -7.62 5.92 -1.12
C ALA A 202 -6.29 5.15 -1.01
N LEU A 203 -6.18 4.00 -1.70
CA LEU A 203 -4.97 3.17 -1.74
C LEU A 203 -3.80 3.95 -2.35
N HIS A 204 -4.01 4.59 -3.50
CA HIS A 204 -3.01 5.42 -4.18
C HIS A 204 -2.49 6.55 -3.30
N SER A 205 -3.40 7.33 -2.69
CA SER A 205 -3.05 8.44 -1.82
C SER A 205 -2.19 7.97 -0.64
N PHE A 206 -2.53 6.83 -0.03
CA PHE A 206 -1.74 6.29 1.07
C PHE A 206 -0.36 5.81 0.62
N ILE A 207 -0.29 4.97 -0.42
CA ILE A 207 0.96 4.36 -0.90
C ILE A 207 1.95 5.44 -1.35
N VAL A 208 1.50 6.44 -2.10
CA VAL A 208 2.38 7.49 -2.64
C VAL A 208 2.86 8.45 -1.55
N LYS A 209 2.02 8.77 -0.56
CA LYS A 209 2.39 9.67 0.55
C LYS A 209 3.14 8.98 1.69
N ASN A 210 3.25 7.65 1.67
CA ASN A 210 3.96 6.93 2.72
C ASN A 210 5.45 7.31 2.74
N GLU A 211 6.01 7.50 3.95
CA GLU A 211 7.37 7.99 4.16
C GLU A 211 8.47 6.97 3.87
N LEU A 212 8.15 5.69 3.72
CA LEU A 212 9.13 4.63 3.46
C LEU A 212 9.86 4.89 2.13
N VAL A 213 11.19 4.83 2.17
CA VAL A 213 12.10 5.06 1.03
C VAL A 213 12.99 3.85 0.75
N ASP A 214 13.62 3.81 -0.43
CA ASP A 214 14.44 2.68 -0.88
C ASP A 214 15.62 2.35 0.06
N GLU A 215 16.08 3.30 0.85
CA GLU A 215 17.10 3.13 1.89
C GLU A 215 16.59 2.36 3.11
N ASP A 216 15.27 2.29 3.32
CA ASP A 216 14.66 1.54 4.41
C ASP A 216 14.53 0.04 4.09
N ILE A 217 14.70 -0.36 2.82
CA ILE A 217 14.51 -1.73 2.36
C ILE A 217 15.78 -2.56 2.54
N ILE A 218 15.60 -3.74 3.15
CA ILE A 218 16.65 -4.74 3.32
C ILE A 218 16.86 -5.48 2.00
N LYS A 219 17.84 -5.04 1.20
CA LYS A 219 18.12 -5.51 -0.17
C LYS A 219 18.74 -6.92 -0.27
N GLU A 220 18.36 -7.82 0.62
CA GLU A 220 18.79 -9.21 0.54
C GLU A 220 18.13 -9.93 -0.66
N GLY A 221 18.95 -10.60 -1.47
CA GLY A 221 18.47 -11.34 -2.65
C GLY A 221 18.10 -10.47 -3.85
N THR A 222 18.34 -9.15 -3.80
CA THR A 222 18.05 -8.24 -4.92
C THR A 222 19.13 -7.17 -5.07
N SER A 223 19.48 -6.83 -6.31
CA SER A 223 20.39 -5.73 -6.64
C SER A 223 19.65 -4.42 -6.96
N ASP A 224 18.32 -4.44 -6.93
CA ASP A 224 17.50 -3.30 -7.30
C ASP A 224 17.55 -2.20 -6.23
N LYS A 225 17.95 -1.01 -6.65
CA LYS A 225 18.13 0.15 -5.76
C LYS A 225 16.88 1.02 -5.68
N THR A 226 15.89 0.82 -6.55
CA THR A 226 14.70 1.68 -6.72
C THR A 226 13.40 0.90 -6.56
N LEU A 227 13.41 -0.19 -5.80
CA LEU A 227 12.26 -1.07 -5.56
C LEU A 227 11.00 -0.32 -5.10
N LEU A 228 11.08 0.50 -4.06
CA LEU A 228 9.94 1.23 -3.53
C LEU A 228 9.51 2.37 -4.45
N ALA A 229 10.47 3.10 -5.03
CA ALA A 229 10.17 4.11 -6.04
C ALA A 229 9.40 3.50 -7.22
N ASP A 230 9.81 2.33 -7.69
CA ASP A 230 9.14 1.59 -8.77
C ASP A 230 7.76 1.10 -8.36
N VAL A 231 7.58 0.57 -7.14
CA VAL A 231 6.26 0.16 -6.62
C VAL A 231 5.29 1.36 -6.54
N LYS A 232 5.74 2.50 -6.01
CA LYS A 232 4.95 3.74 -5.94
C LYS A 232 4.60 4.26 -7.34
N LYS A 233 5.54 4.19 -8.28
CA LYS A 233 5.34 4.55 -9.68
C LYS A 233 4.35 3.62 -10.37
N LEU A 234 4.51 2.31 -10.25
CA LEU A 234 3.60 1.31 -10.82
C LEU A 234 2.18 1.48 -10.27
N THR A 235 2.03 1.74 -8.97
CA THR A 235 0.74 2.07 -8.34
C THR A 235 0.11 3.31 -8.99
N THR A 236 0.89 4.36 -9.21
CA THR A 236 0.42 5.58 -9.89
C THR A 236 0.03 5.32 -11.34
N ASP A 237 0.81 4.52 -12.06
CA ASP A 237 0.55 4.16 -13.45
C ASP A 237 -0.74 3.35 -13.57
N ILE A 238 -0.95 2.33 -12.73
CA ILE A 238 -2.17 1.52 -12.70
C ILE A 238 -3.39 2.41 -12.44
N CYS A 239 -3.38 3.23 -11.39
CA CYS A 239 -4.52 4.10 -11.08
C CYS A 239 -4.80 5.12 -12.21
N ARG A 240 -3.76 5.62 -12.88
CA ARG A 240 -3.88 6.54 -14.01
C ARG A 240 -4.47 5.84 -15.24
N GLU A 241 -4.02 4.63 -15.57
CA GLU A 241 -4.52 3.87 -16.72
C GLU A 241 -6.00 3.51 -16.55
N LEU A 242 -6.41 3.05 -15.36
CA LEU A 242 -7.81 2.73 -15.04
C LEU A 242 -8.71 3.97 -15.07
N ALA A 243 -8.18 5.15 -14.72
CA ALA A 243 -8.94 6.41 -14.81
C ALA A 243 -9.12 6.89 -16.27
N GLN A 244 -8.18 6.60 -17.15
CA GLN A 244 -8.23 7.01 -18.57
C GLN A 244 -9.11 6.10 -19.42
N LYS A 245 -9.11 4.81 -19.13
CA LYS A 245 -9.92 3.81 -19.84
C LYS A 245 -10.73 3.04 -18.81
N PRO A 246 -12.05 3.32 -18.67
CA PRO A 246 -12.89 2.61 -17.72
C PRO A 246 -12.73 1.10 -17.93
N PRO A 247 -12.18 0.37 -16.96
CA PRO A 247 -11.90 -1.05 -17.09
C PRO A 247 -13.21 -1.86 -17.11
N SER A 248 -13.12 -3.15 -17.46
CA SER A 248 -14.16 -4.10 -17.10
C SER A 248 -14.28 -4.18 -15.57
N GLU A 249 -15.44 -4.63 -15.09
CA GLU A 249 -15.68 -4.80 -13.65
C GLU A 249 -14.55 -5.65 -13.03
N ASP A 250 -14.25 -6.78 -13.63
CA ASP A 250 -13.28 -7.75 -13.12
C ASP A 250 -11.86 -7.19 -13.05
N MET A 251 -11.45 -6.41 -14.07
CA MET A 251 -10.14 -5.78 -14.09
C MET A 251 -10.01 -4.72 -12.97
N SER A 252 -11.07 -3.96 -12.72
CA SER A 252 -11.12 -3.00 -11.62
C SER A 252 -11.01 -3.69 -10.25
N GLY A 253 -11.79 -4.76 -10.04
CA GLY A 253 -11.75 -5.55 -8.82
C GLY A 253 -10.39 -6.20 -8.56
N LEU A 254 -9.76 -6.73 -9.61
CA LEU A 254 -8.40 -7.28 -9.56
C LEU A 254 -7.38 -6.20 -9.15
N ALA A 255 -7.42 -5.02 -9.78
CA ALA A 255 -6.48 -3.95 -9.48
C ALA A 255 -6.62 -3.46 -8.03
N VAL A 256 -7.86 -3.32 -7.54
CA VAL A 256 -8.14 -3.00 -6.13
C VAL A 256 -7.53 -4.05 -5.21
N THR A 257 -7.75 -5.34 -5.50
CA THR A 257 -7.23 -6.47 -4.72
C THR A 257 -5.70 -6.41 -4.60
N VAL A 258 -4.99 -6.27 -5.73
CA VAL A 258 -3.53 -6.20 -5.73
C VAL A 258 -3.00 -4.95 -5.03
N LEU A 259 -3.70 -3.82 -5.14
CA LEU A 259 -3.30 -2.60 -4.44
C LEU A 259 -3.57 -2.66 -2.92
N MET A 260 -4.58 -3.41 -2.46
CA MET A 260 -4.76 -3.72 -1.04
C MET A 260 -3.60 -4.56 -0.48
N MET A 261 -3.12 -5.55 -1.26
CA MET A 261 -1.94 -6.32 -0.87
C MET A 261 -0.67 -5.45 -0.84
N THR A 262 -0.52 -4.57 -1.83
CA THR A 262 0.59 -3.59 -1.89
C THR A 262 0.56 -2.61 -0.72
N TYR A 263 -0.63 -2.16 -0.33
CA TYR A 263 -0.85 -1.28 0.82
C TYR A 263 -0.43 -1.93 2.15
N THR A 264 -0.64 -3.24 2.30
CA THR A 264 -0.50 -3.96 3.57
C THR A 264 0.87 -3.78 4.24
N PRO A 265 2.03 -4.00 3.56
CA PRO A 265 3.33 -3.72 4.15
C PRO A 265 3.51 -2.28 4.61
N PHE A 266 3.13 -1.29 3.79
CA PHE A 266 3.26 0.12 4.15
C PHE A 266 2.48 0.44 5.43
N ALA A 267 1.25 -0.03 5.53
CA ALA A 267 0.37 0.23 6.66
C ALA A 267 0.86 -0.45 7.95
N VAL A 268 1.19 -1.74 7.86
CA VAL A 268 1.62 -2.54 9.02
C VAL A 268 2.98 -2.07 9.54
N ILE A 269 3.93 -1.70 8.67
CA ILE A 269 5.24 -1.14 9.08
C ILE A 269 5.04 0.17 9.86
N SER A 270 4.14 1.03 9.39
CA SER A 270 3.89 2.36 9.96
C SER A 270 3.19 2.31 11.32
N LYS A 271 2.62 1.16 11.71
CA LYS A 271 1.90 1.01 12.97
C LYS A 271 2.88 0.87 14.16
N PRO A 272 2.76 1.71 15.22
CA PRO A 272 3.64 1.64 16.38
C PRO A 272 3.61 0.28 17.09
N THR A 273 2.44 -0.35 17.15
CA THR A 273 2.21 -1.63 17.83
C THR A 273 2.72 -2.86 17.08
N THR A 274 3.15 -2.72 15.83
CA THR A 274 3.74 -3.85 15.07
C THR A 274 5.09 -4.21 15.66
N THR A 275 5.30 -5.50 15.90
CA THR A 275 6.54 -6.07 16.44
C THR A 275 7.74 -5.79 15.53
N VAL A 276 8.94 -5.76 16.10
CA VAL A 276 10.19 -5.50 15.36
C VAL A 276 10.42 -6.55 14.27
N GLU A 277 10.10 -7.81 14.55
CA GLU A 277 10.25 -8.95 13.64
C GLU A 277 9.44 -8.73 12.36
N TRP A 278 8.13 -8.46 12.49
CA TRP A 278 7.25 -8.13 11.36
C TRP A 278 7.67 -6.88 10.61
N LYS A 279 8.05 -5.79 11.31
CA LYS A 279 8.55 -4.58 10.64
C LYS A 279 9.78 -4.88 9.80
N THR A 280 10.69 -5.68 10.33
CA THR A 280 11.93 -6.06 9.64
C THR A 280 11.61 -6.96 8.44
N TYR A 281 10.70 -7.92 8.60
CA TYR A 281 10.27 -8.83 7.54
C TYR A 281 9.63 -8.11 6.37
N LEU A 282 8.69 -7.21 6.67
CA LEU A 282 8.00 -6.43 5.65
C LEU A 282 8.91 -5.41 4.97
N LYS A 283 10.05 -5.04 5.56
CA LYS A 283 11.13 -4.28 4.90
C LYS A 283 12.04 -5.15 4.03
N GLY A 284 11.87 -6.47 4.01
CA GLY A 284 12.67 -7.41 3.22
C GLY A 284 12.48 -7.22 1.72
N GLY A 285 13.58 -7.18 0.97
CA GLY A 285 13.58 -7.00 -0.49
C GLY A 285 12.76 -8.06 -1.24
N LYS A 286 12.67 -9.29 -0.71
CA LYS A 286 11.81 -10.35 -1.25
C LYS A 286 10.34 -9.96 -1.31
N VAL A 287 9.83 -9.27 -0.28
CA VAL A 287 8.42 -8.81 -0.21
C VAL A 287 8.16 -7.79 -1.31
N TRP A 288 9.03 -6.79 -1.41
CA TRP A 288 8.86 -5.69 -2.38
C TRP A 288 9.11 -6.12 -3.82
N LEU A 289 10.01 -7.07 -4.05
CA LEU A 289 10.24 -7.64 -5.38
C LEU A 289 9.01 -8.41 -5.86
N ALA A 290 8.43 -9.27 -5.00
CA ALA A 290 7.21 -9.99 -5.34
C ALA A 290 6.02 -9.05 -5.62
N ILE A 291 5.88 -7.98 -4.83
CA ILE A 291 4.88 -6.93 -5.06
C ILE A 291 5.13 -6.19 -6.37
N LYS A 292 6.37 -5.78 -6.66
CA LYS A 292 6.75 -5.10 -7.91
C LYS A 292 6.45 -5.98 -9.12
N ASP A 293 6.77 -7.27 -9.05
CA ASP A 293 6.51 -8.22 -10.12
C ASP A 293 5.00 -8.37 -10.36
N LEU A 294 4.21 -8.51 -9.29
CA LEU A 294 2.76 -8.59 -9.38
C LEU A 294 2.14 -7.32 -9.99
N LEU A 295 2.56 -6.13 -9.54
CA LEU A 295 2.10 -4.85 -10.11
C LEU A 295 2.49 -4.70 -11.58
N THR A 296 3.67 -5.17 -11.97
CA THR A 296 4.11 -5.17 -13.37
C THR A 296 3.19 -6.03 -14.23
N LYS A 297 2.80 -7.22 -13.74
CA LYS A 297 1.84 -8.09 -14.42
C LYS A 297 0.45 -7.47 -14.51
N VAL A 298 -0.05 -6.85 -13.43
CA VAL A 298 -1.34 -6.13 -13.44
C VAL A 298 -1.33 -5.03 -14.49
N LYS A 299 -0.28 -4.21 -14.52
CA LYS A 299 -0.14 -3.14 -15.52
C LYS A 299 -0.14 -3.70 -16.95
N ALA A 300 0.62 -4.77 -17.21
CA ALA A 300 0.62 -5.43 -18.51
C ALA A 300 -0.77 -6.00 -18.87
N HIS A 301 -1.50 -6.53 -17.89
CA HIS A 301 -2.85 -7.07 -18.08
C HIS A 301 -3.87 -5.97 -18.43
N ILE A 302 -3.81 -4.81 -17.75
CA ILE A 302 -4.63 -3.63 -18.07
C ILE A 302 -4.37 -3.17 -19.51
N ALA A 303 -3.11 -3.17 -19.94
CA ALA A 303 -2.73 -2.85 -21.32
C ALA A 303 -3.10 -3.95 -22.34
N SER A 304 -3.67 -5.08 -21.92
CA SER A 304 -3.94 -6.26 -22.74
C SER A 304 -2.68 -6.86 -23.39
N LEU A 305 -1.52 -6.66 -22.77
CA LEU A 305 -0.21 -7.16 -23.20
C LEU A 305 0.25 -8.39 -22.41
N GLY A 306 -0.54 -8.83 -21.42
CA GLY A 306 -0.21 -9.97 -20.56
C GLY A 306 -1.43 -10.54 -19.82
N GLN A 307 -1.19 -11.62 -19.10
CA GLN A 307 -2.15 -12.24 -18.19
C GLN A 307 -1.56 -12.35 -16.79
N ILE A 308 -2.45 -12.34 -15.81
CA ILE A 308 -2.15 -12.56 -14.40
C ILE A 308 -2.86 -13.84 -13.98
N SER A 309 -2.14 -14.74 -13.28
CA SER A 309 -2.74 -15.96 -12.76
C SER A 309 -3.15 -15.79 -11.29
N GLU A 310 -4.04 -16.65 -10.81
CA GLU A 310 -4.35 -16.75 -9.38
C GLU A 310 -3.11 -17.12 -8.56
N ASP A 311 -2.22 -17.95 -9.12
CA ASP A 311 -0.94 -18.32 -8.49
C ASP A 311 -0.03 -17.11 -8.23
N ASP A 312 -0.08 -16.09 -9.10
CA ASP A 312 0.68 -14.85 -8.92
C ASP A 312 0.23 -14.10 -7.67
N ILE A 313 -1.09 -14.04 -7.44
CA ILE A 313 -1.70 -13.40 -6.27
C ILE A 313 -1.40 -14.24 -5.02
N ALA A 314 -1.65 -15.55 -5.09
CA ALA A 314 -1.42 -16.48 -3.97
C ALA A 314 0.04 -16.49 -3.50
N THR A 315 1.00 -16.29 -4.42
CA THR A 315 2.42 -16.18 -4.08
C THR A 315 2.71 -14.98 -3.19
N VAL A 316 2.20 -13.80 -3.54
CA VAL A 316 2.38 -12.58 -2.73
C VAL A 316 1.63 -12.70 -1.41
N GLU A 317 0.44 -13.27 -1.43
CA GLU A 317 -0.36 -13.50 -0.21
C GLU A 317 0.41 -14.37 0.78
N LYS A 318 0.94 -15.51 0.32
CA LYS A 318 1.73 -16.42 1.15
C LYS A 318 2.94 -15.72 1.77
N ILE A 319 3.58 -14.81 1.03
CA ILE A 319 4.69 -13.99 1.53
C ILE A 319 4.19 -13.04 2.62
N LEU A 320 3.03 -12.40 2.46
CA LEU A 320 2.49 -11.46 3.45
C LEU A 320 1.97 -12.16 4.72
N LEU A 321 1.44 -13.38 4.60
CA LEU A 321 0.86 -14.12 5.72
C LEU A 321 1.89 -14.87 6.57
N ASN A 322 3.04 -15.24 5.99
CA ASN A 322 4.02 -16.06 6.70
C ASN A 322 5.27 -15.25 7.03
N LEU A 323 5.58 -15.14 8.32
CA LEU A 323 6.84 -14.57 8.77
C LEU A 323 8.00 -15.48 8.31
N GLY A 324 8.68 -15.07 7.25
CA GLY A 324 9.85 -15.78 6.74
C GLY A 324 11.12 -15.41 7.48
N GLU A 325 12.15 -16.26 7.36
CA GLU A 325 13.48 -15.92 7.83
C GLU A 325 14.10 -14.79 7.01
N ILE A 326 14.71 -13.83 7.69
CA ILE A 326 15.49 -12.74 7.10
C ILE A 326 16.93 -12.96 7.52
N THR A 327 17.83 -13.18 6.57
CA THR A 327 19.17 -13.67 6.88
C THR A 327 20.24 -12.68 6.44
N ILE A 328 20.34 -11.52 7.08
CA ILE A 328 21.20 -10.43 6.57
C ILE A 328 22.67 -10.86 6.42
N ASN A 329 23.08 -11.10 5.17
CA ASN A 329 24.47 -11.41 4.85
C ASN A 329 25.31 -10.12 4.71
N THR A 330 26.37 -10.04 5.53
CA THR A 330 27.33 -8.93 5.61
C THR A 330 28.69 -9.29 5.01
N ALA A 331 28.89 -10.53 4.55
CA ALA A 331 30.22 -11.02 4.15
C ALA A 331 30.79 -10.25 2.96
N LYS A 332 29.94 -9.86 2.01
CA LYS A 332 30.35 -9.09 0.83
C LYS A 332 30.84 -7.70 1.22
N GLU A 333 30.06 -6.99 2.04
CA GLU A 333 30.36 -5.64 2.50
C GLU A 333 31.61 -5.62 3.39
N MET A 334 31.73 -6.59 4.30
CA MET A 334 32.92 -6.75 5.14
C MET A 334 34.18 -7.03 4.31
N LEU A 335 34.11 -7.91 3.31
CA LEU A 335 35.24 -8.18 2.41
C LEU A 335 35.64 -6.93 1.61
N ALA A 336 34.66 -6.15 1.14
CA ALA A 336 34.93 -4.91 0.42
C ALA A 336 35.67 -3.90 1.30
N LEU A 337 35.26 -3.73 2.57
CA LEU A 337 35.95 -2.88 3.54
C LEU A 337 37.38 -3.33 3.83
N ILE A 338 37.60 -4.64 4.02
CA ILE A 338 38.94 -5.20 4.26
C ILE A 338 39.86 -4.91 3.07
N LYS A 339 39.38 -5.14 1.85
CA LYS A 339 40.14 -4.84 0.63
C LYS A 339 40.43 -3.36 0.50
N LEU A 340 39.45 -2.51 0.79
CA LEU A 340 39.57 -1.06 0.66
C LEU A 340 40.59 -0.47 1.65
N ALA A 341 40.63 -0.98 2.88
CA ALA A 341 41.54 -0.51 3.93
C ALA A 341 43.02 -0.54 3.52
N ALA A 342 43.42 -1.51 2.68
CA ALA A 342 44.80 -1.65 2.19
C ALA A 342 45.24 -0.51 1.26
N PHE A 343 44.29 0.21 0.66
CA PHE A 343 44.56 1.29 -0.31
C PHE A 343 44.39 2.69 0.29
N ILE A 344 44.05 2.81 1.57
CA ILE A 344 43.87 4.11 2.20
C ILE A 344 45.24 4.69 2.64
N PRO A 345 45.62 5.89 2.14
CA PRO A 345 46.89 6.49 2.51
C PRO A 345 46.88 7.01 3.95
N ARG A 346 48.08 7.25 4.51
CA ARG A 346 48.22 8.07 5.72
C ARG A 346 47.75 9.50 5.42
N PRO A 347 47.27 10.26 6.42
CA PRO A 347 47.07 9.92 7.84
C PRO A 347 45.71 9.26 8.16
N TYR A 348 45.06 8.61 7.18
CA TYR A 348 43.77 7.95 7.41
C TYR A 348 43.90 6.44 7.65
N SER A 349 44.98 5.83 7.16
CA SER A 349 45.21 4.37 7.16
C SER A 349 44.93 3.69 8.51
N GLY A 350 45.52 4.18 9.60
CA GLY A 350 45.36 3.65 10.95
C GLY A 350 43.93 3.76 11.48
N ARG A 351 43.28 4.92 11.28
CA ARG A 351 41.88 5.14 11.67
C ARG A 351 40.94 4.20 10.90
N THR A 352 41.16 4.06 9.60
CA THR A 352 40.42 3.12 8.76
C THR A 352 40.61 1.67 9.23
N ALA A 353 41.84 1.25 9.50
CA ALA A 353 42.11 -0.10 9.99
C ALA A 353 41.42 -0.36 11.34
N ALA A 354 41.41 0.62 12.25
CA ALA A 354 40.70 0.52 13.53
C ALA A 354 39.17 0.46 13.34
N LEU A 355 38.61 1.27 12.44
CA LEU A 355 37.18 1.20 12.07
C LEU A 355 36.81 -0.17 11.52
N VAL A 356 37.54 -0.68 10.53
CA VAL A 356 37.28 -1.98 9.89
C VAL A 356 37.39 -3.13 10.89
N LYS A 357 38.38 -3.11 11.80
CA LYS A 357 38.49 -4.11 12.88
C LYS A 357 37.33 -4.06 13.87
N THR A 358 36.83 -2.86 14.15
CA THR A 358 35.69 -2.64 15.05
C THR A 358 34.40 -3.17 14.42
N ILE A 359 34.16 -2.82 13.16
CA ILE A 359 33.05 -3.38 12.36
C ILE A 359 33.13 -4.91 12.31
N TYR A 360 34.31 -5.46 12.04
CA TYR A 360 34.50 -6.92 11.99
C TYR A 360 34.21 -7.61 13.32
N SER A 361 34.60 -6.99 14.44
CA SER A 361 34.33 -7.56 15.77
C SER A 361 32.84 -7.62 16.06
N VAL A 362 32.11 -6.53 15.76
CA VAL A 362 30.63 -6.52 15.88
C VAL A 362 29.99 -7.52 14.93
N ASP A 363 30.47 -7.62 13.69
CA ASP A 363 29.97 -8.56 12.70
C ASP A 363 30.11 -10.02 13.14
N GLN A 364 31.27 -10.41 13.68
CA GLN A 364 31.49 -11.75 14.23
C GLN A 364 30.49 -12.09 15.35
N ILE A 365 30.27 -11.15 16.27
CA ILE A 365 29.33 -11.33 17.38
C ILE A 365 27.88 -11.37 16.86
N SER A 366 27.54 -10.55 15.87
CA SER A 366 26.19 -10.48 15.29
C SER A 366 25.76 -11.76 14.58
N ARG A 367 26.72 -12.60 14.15
CA ARG A 367 26.49 -13.87 13.46
C ARG A 367 26.27 -15.06 14.41
N GLN A 368 26.48 -14.87 15.72
CA GLN A 368 26.24 -15.92 16.71
C GLN A 368 24.75 -16.26 16.80
N ASP A 369 24.42 -17.53 17.09
CA ASP A 369 23.03 -18.01 17.11
C ASP A 369 22.14 -17.20 18.07
N LYS A 370 22.67 -16.83 19.23
CA LYS A 370 21.95 -16.00 20.23
C LYS A 370 21.55 -14.60 19.73
N HIS A 371 22.17 -14.10 18.66
CA HIS A 371 21.92 -12.77 18.09
C HIS A 371 21.23 -12.82 16.72
N LYS A 372 20.90 -14.01 16.20
CA LYS A 372 20.22 -14.15 14.90
C LYS A 372 18.88 -13.42 14.84
N ALA A 373 18.18 -13.29 15.97
CA ALA A 373 16.92 -12.55 16.09
C ALA A 373 17.08 -11.02 16.00
N PHE A 374 18.30 -10.48 16.15
CA PHE A 374 18.55 -9.03 16.10
C PHE A 374 18.68 -8.50 14.67
N THR A 375 17.75 -8.89 13.80
CA THR A 375 17.79 -8.62 12.37
C THR A 375 17.82 -7.12 12.06
N GLU A 376 17.06 -6.27 12.77
CA GLU A 376 17.12 -4.81 12.58
C GLU A 376 18.53 -4.25 12.83
N HIS A 377 19.22 -4.77 13.84
CA HIS A 377 20.55 -4.30 14.23
C HIS A 377 21.64 -4.84 13.30
N ARG A 378 21.46 -6.05 12.77
CA ARG A 378 22.27 -6.58 11.66
C ARG A 378 22.09 -5.75 10.39
N TYR A 379 20.88 -5.24 10.14
CA TYR A 379 20.65 -4.30 9.03
C TYR A 379 21.38 -2.97 9.26
N LYS A 380 21.28 -2.40 10.47
CA LYS A 380 22.03 -1.20 10.85
C LYS A 380 23.54 -1.39 10.66
N LEU A 381 24.08 -2.54 11.08
CA LEU A 381 25.48 -2.89 10.85
C LEU A 381 25.84 -2.90 9.36
N LYS A 382 25.03 -3.56 8.53
CA LYS A 382 25.22 -3.58 7.07
C LYS A 382 25.21 -2.16 6.47
N MET A 383 24.27 -1.32 6.88
CA MET A 383 24.20 0.09 6.44
C MET A 383 25.45 0.88 6.84
N ILE A 384 25.99 0.65 8.04
CA ILE A 384 27.26 1.26 8.45
C ILE A 384 28.41 0.77 7.56
N MET A 385 28.44 -0.52 7.20
CA MET A 385 29.45 -1.05 6.29
C MET A 385 29.39 -0.41 4.91
N GLU A 386 28.19 -0.25 4.35
CA GLU A 386 27.99 0.36 3.03
C GLU A 386 28.37 1.85 3.03
N LYS A 387 27.94 2.61 4.05
CA LYS A 387 28.34 4.02 4.23
C LYS A 387 29.86 4.15 4.41
N SER A 388 30.46 3.27 5.21
CA SER A 388 31.91 3.21 5.40
C SER A 388 32.63 2.94 4.08
N HIS A 389 32.12 2.03 3.26
CA HIS A 389 32.71 1.74 1.96
C HIS A 389 32.65 2.94 1.02
N GLN A 390 31.51 3.63 0.95
CA GLN A 390 31.35 4.85 0.13
C GLN A 390 32.34 5.94 0.55
N GLU A 391 32.36 6.26 1.85
CA GLU A 391 33.22 7.31 2.38
C GLU A 391 34.71 6.99 2.22
N LEU A 392 35.12 5.75 2.52
CA LEU A 392 36.50 5.33 2.36
C LEU A 392 36.94 5.28 0.90
N THR A 393 36.01 5.08 -0.05
CA THR A 393 36.31 5.19 -1.48
C THR A 393 36.67 6.63 -1.83
N LEU A 394 35.93 7.62 -1.31
CA LEU A 394 36.28 9.03 -1.47
C LEU A 394 37.65 9.34 -0.85
N VAL A 395 37.95 8.78 0.32
CA VAL A 395 39.25 8.96 1.01
C VAL A 395 40.40 8.35 0.20
N LYS A 396 40.18 7.19 -0.43
CA LYS A 396 41.16 6.54 -1.31
C LYS A 396 41.52 7.43 -2.52
N GLU A 397 40.51 8.08 -3.11
CA GLU A 397 40.65 8.90 -4.32
C GLU A 397 41.20 10.31 -4.04
N ALA A 398 41.33 10.70 -2.76
CA ALA A 398 41.83 12.01 -2.40
C ALA A 398 43.28 12.19 -2.89
N PRO A 399 43.60 13.28 -3.62
CA PRO A 399 44.96 13.55 -4.06
C PRO A 399 45.86 13.69 -2.83
N TYR A 400 46.85 12.80 -2.74
CA TYR A 400 47.78 12.74 -1.63
C TYR A 400 49.20 12.99 -2.13
N ASP A 401 49.73 14.15 -1.74
CA ASP A 401 51.15 14.46 -1.87
C ASP A 401 51.72 14.76 -0.49
N PHE A 402 52.66 13.92 -0.08
CA PHE A 402 53.29 13.97 1.23
C PHE A 402 53.98 15.33 1.50
N GLN A 403 54.50 16.01 0.48
CA GLN A 403 55.23 17.27 0.64
C GLN A 403 54.28 18.45 0.90
N THR A 404 53.13 18.46 0.25
CA THR A 404 52.16 19.58 0.29
C THR A 404 51.00 19.36 1.26
N PHE A 405 50.74 18.11 1.66
CA PHE A 405 49.61 17.74 2.53
C PHE A 405 49.61 18.45 3.88
N SER A 406 48.50 19.07 4.31
CA SER A 406 48.41 19.72 5.63
C SER A 406 47.37 19.07 6.53
N LEU A 407 47.76 18.83 7.80
CA LEU A 407 46.85 18.37 8.86
C LEU A 407 45.86 19.46 9.28
N ASP A 408 46.07 20.72 8.90
CA ASP A 408 45.14 21.82 9.18
C ASP A 408 44.21 22.10 8.00
N SER A 409 44.35 21.36 6.90
CA SER A 409 43.49 21.54 5.72
C SER A 409 42.03 21.16 6.03
N SER A 410 41.10 21.93 5.47
CA SER A 410 39.65 21.66 5.62
C SER A 410 39.26 20.29 5.09
N ASP A 411 39.87 19.84 3.98
CA ASP A 411 39.65 18.51 3.41
C ASP A 411 40.07 17.40 4.39
N TYR A 412 41.24 17.53 5.04
CA TYR A 412 41.67 16.58 6.06
C TYR A 412 40.72 16.54 7.24
N GLN A 413 40.38 17.70 7.81
CA GLN A 413 39.49 17.79 8.97
C GLN A 413 38.12 17.17 8.66
N SER A 414 37.55 17.50 7.49
CA SER A 414 36.28 16.94 7.02
C SER A 414 36.28 15.42 6.93
N ARG A 415 37.30 14.83 6.27
CA ARG A 415 37.43 13.38 6.11
C ARG A 415 37.72 12.67 7.44
N ARG A 416 38.59 13.25 8.27
CA ARG A 416 38.88 12.77 9.62
C ARG A 416 37.60 12.69 10.45
N ASP A 417 36.80 13.75 10.43
CA ASP A 417 35.55 13.83 11.20
C ASP A 417 34.48 12.90 10.63
N SER A 418 34.47 12.68 9.32
CA SER A 418 33.63 11.68 8.67
C SER A 418 33.95 10.25 9.15
N ILE A 419 35.22 9.84 9.13
CA ILE A 419 35.66 8.53 9.64
C ILE A 419 35.34 8.39 11.13
N ARG A 420 35.56 9.45 11.92
CA ARG A 420 35.23 9.46 13.36
C ARG A 420 33.72 9.31 13.61
N ARG A 421 32.87 9.96 12.82
CA ARG A 421 31.41 9.82 12.92
C ARG A 421 30.97 8.38 12.64
N MET A 422 31.53 7.76 11.59
CA MET A 422 31.24 6.34 11.29
C MET A 422 31.69 5.41 12.41
N PHE A 423 32.88 5.65 12.98
CA PHE A 423 33.38 4.91 14.13
C PHE A 423 32.47 5.05 15.36
N SER A 424 32.11 6.28 15.71
CA SER A 424 31.26 6.56 16.88
C SER A 424 29.85 5.98 16.70
N GLY A 425 29.34 5.90 15.47
CA GLY A 425 28.07 5.26 15.15
C GLY A 425 28.01 3.76 15.48
N MET A 426 29.15 3.10 15.71
CA MET A 426 29.21 1.70 16.14
C MET A 426 28.87 1.50 17.62
N GLU A 427 28.99 2.52 18.46
CA GLU A 427 28.85 2.40 19.92
C GLU A 427 27.49 1.80 20.33
N ALA A 428 26.41 2.24 19.71
CA ALA A 428 25.07 1.72 19.98
C ALA A 428 24.96 0.21 19.68
N LEU A 429 25.66 -0.29 18.67
CA LEU A 429 25.66 -1.72 18.33
C LEU A 429 26.40 -2.55 19.39
N PHE A 430 27.41 -1.99 20.07
CA PHE A 430 28.08 -2.71 21.16
C PHE A 430 27.12 -3.00 22.32
N THR A 431 26.23 -2.06 22.63
CA THR A 431 25.19 -2.26 23.67
C THR A 431 24.17 -3.30 23.26
N VAL A 432 23.69 -3.24 22.01
CA VAL A 432 22.70 -4.20 21.50
C VAL A 432 23.24 -5.62 21.48
N PHE A 433 24.49 -5.80 21.04
CA PHE A 433 25.12 -7.12 20.95
C PHE A 433 25.82 -7.55 22.24
N GLU A 434 25.52 -6.89 23.36
CA GLU A 434 25.98 -7.25 24.72
C GLU A 434 27.51 -7.29 24.86
N ILE A 435 28.21 -6.40 24.17
CA ILE A 435 29.68 -6.29 24.17
C ILE A 435 30.18 -4.90 24.60
N SER A 436 29.36 -4.10 25.28
CA SER A 436 29.70 -2.72 25.71
C SER A 436 31.05 -2.62 26.45
N ALA A 437 31.42 -3.65 27.23
CA ALA A 437 32.69 -3.68 27.95
C ALA A 437 33.92 -3.59 27.01
N GLU A 438 33.79 -3.99 25.75
CA GLU A 438 34.88 -3.93 24.77
C GLU A 438 35.02 -2.55 24.09
N TRP A 439 34.01 -1.68 24.18
CA TRP A 439 34.00 -0.41 23.45
C TRP A 439 35.22 0.47 23.76
N SER A 440 35.59 0.58 25.04
CA SER A 440 36.75 1.37 25.48
C SER A 440 38.05 0.89 24.81
N ARG A 441 38.24 -0.42 24.66
CA ARG A 441 39.40 -1.01 23.97
C ARG A 441 39.44 -0.59 22.50
N HIS A 442 38.31 -0.65 21.80
CA HIS A 442 38.20 -0.23 20.40
C HIS A 442 38.43 1.27 20.23
N ASN A 443 37.83 2.11 21.08
CA ASN A 443 37.97 3.55 21.05
C ASN A 443 39.42 4.01 21.33
N ASN A 444 40.09 3.36 22.29
CA ASN A 444 41.50 3.61 22.57
C ASN A 444 42.39 3.21 21.40
N ALA A 445 42.10 2.08 20.74
CA ALA A 445 42.83 1.66 19.54
C ALA A 445 42.65 2.64 18.38
N PHE A 446 41.43 3.13 18.15
CA PHE A 446 41.14 4.13 17.13
C PHE A 446 41.89 5.45 17.38
N THR A 447 41.82 5.97 18.61
CA THR A 447 42.52 7.21 19.01
C THR A 447 44.03 7.06 18.91
N LYS A 448 44.59 5.92 19.35
CA LYS A 448 46.04 5.66 19.24
C LYS A 448 46.49 5.57 17.78
N SER A 449 45.72 4.90 16.92
CA SER A 449 46.03 4.80 15.49
C SER A 449 45.97 6.15 14.78
N ALA A 450 45.02 7.00 15.17
CA ALA A 450 44.93 8.38 14.73
C ALA A 450 46.21 9.18 15.06
N ASP A 451 46.68 9.13 16.31
CA ASP A 451 47.86 9.86 16.75
C ASP A 451 49.14 9.39 16.04
N ILE A 452 49.28 8.07 15.84
CA ILE A 452 50.42 7.48 15.13
C ILE A 452 50.47 7.97 13.68
N ASP A 453 49.32 8.01 13.00
CA ASP A 453 49.24 8.48 11.62
C ASP A 453 49.64 9.95 11.49
N GLU A 454 49.10 10.82 12.35
CA GLU A 454 49.45 12.24 12.35
C GLU A 454 50.92 12.47 12.69
N LYS A 455 51.46 11.72 13.64
CA LYS A 455 52.88 11.77 14.00
C LYS A 455 53.75 11.38 12.81
N HIS A 456 53.43 10.32 12.08
CA HIS A 456 54.20 9.92 10.91
C HIS A 456 54.18 10.96 9.79
N ILE A 457 53.08 11.69 9.59
CA ILE A 457 53.06 12.83 8.65
C ILE A 457 54.03 13.92 9.11
N LYS A 458 53.98 14.30 10.39
CA LYS A 458 54.87 15.33 10.97
C LYS A 458 56.34 14.92 10.86
N ASP A 459 56.66 13.69 11.27
CA ASP A 459 58.03 13.16 11.26
C ASP A 459 58.57 13.01 9.83
N GLY A 460 57.76 12.48 8.90
CA GLY A 460 58.17 12.36 7.51
C GLY A 460 58.40 13.72 6.85
N LYS A 461 57.59 14.74 7.18
CA LYS A 461 57.77 16.10 6.64
C LYS A 461 59.09 16.69 7.09
N LYS A 462 59.42 16.51 8.37
CA LYS A 462 60.72 16.93 8.92
C LYS A 462 61.89 16.29 8.18
N VAL A 463 61.80 15.00 7.86
CA VAL A 463 62.86 14.27 7.13
C VAL A 463 62.99 14.74 5.68
N LEU A 464 61.87 14.94 4.98
CA LEU A 464 61.89 15.30 3.57
C LEU A 464 62.25 16.78 3.34
N LEU A 465 61.78 17.68 4.20
CA LEU A 465 62.09 19.11 4.12
C LEU A 465 63.44 19.45 4.75
N GLY A 466 63.88 18.71 5.77
CA GLY A 466 65.19 18.90 6.40
C GLY A 466 66.38 18.45 5.55
N LYS A 467 66.15 17.61 4.52
CA LYS A 467 67.17 17.22 3.52
C LYS A 467 67.33 18.22 2.37
N ALA A 468 66.56 19.32 2.35
CA ALA A 468 66.65 20.38 1.34
C ALA A 468 67.48 21.60 1.81
N SER A 469 68.31 21.44 2.85
CA SER A 469 69.20 22.47 3.38
C SER A 469 70.64 22.23 2.94
#